data_AF-A0A7S0C8Y3-F1
#
_entry.id   AF-A0A7S0C8Y3-F1
#
_cell.length_a   1.000
_cell.length_b   1.000
_cell.length_c   1.000
_cell.angle_alpha   90.00
_cell.angle_beta   90.00
_cell.angle_gamma   90.00
#
_symmetry.space_group_name_H-M   'P 1'
#
loop_
_entity.id
_entity.type
_entity.pdbx_description
1 polymer ?
#
loop_
_entity_poly.entity_id
_entity_poly.type
_entity_poly.pdbx_seq_one_letter_code
_entity_poly.pdbx_strand_id
1 'polypeptide(L)'
;KKSTKKKTFDTSKYSKLCGTAFNENGHKLFSRIVQASRHPTTTIFSMEDNASPQHKAICWMAHVDKSKPKFNDSNLIQRYSLLVFYFATNGDKWFNKKQRWTSAEHE
;
A
#
# COMPACT_ATOMS: atom_id res chain seq x y z
N LYS A 1 -29.31 15.27 12.96
CA LYS A 1 -28.25 14.39 12.41
C LYS A 1 -26.88 14.98 12.75
N LYS A 2 -26.14 14.42 13.72
CA LYS A 2 -24.79 14.91 14.05
C LYS A 2 -23.81 14.44 12.97
N SER A 3 -23.28 15.38 12.18
CA SER A 3 -22.18 15.13 11.26
C SER A 3 -20.92 14.82 12.09
N THR A 4 -20.53 13.56 12.15
CA THR A 4 -19.24 13.14 12.71
C THR A 4 -18.16 13.60 11.74
N LYS A 5 -17.51 14.73 12.04
CA LYS A 5 -16.31 15.18 11.33
C LYS A 5 -15.30 14.03 11.33
N LYS A 6 -15.03 13.44 10.16
CA LYS A 6 -13.98 12.43 9.98
C LYS A 6 -12.67 13.07 10.44
N LYS A 7 -12.08 12.55 11.52
CA LYS A 7 -10.79 13.00 12.01
C LYS A 7 -9.74 12.68 10.95
N THR A 8 -9.27 13.68 10.22
CA THR A 8 -8.24 13.54 9.21
C THR A 8 -6.89 13.38 9.91
N PHE A 9 -6.14 12.34 9.55
CA PHE A 9 -4.81 12.11 10.08
C PHE A 9 -3.81 13.00 9.35
N ASP A 10 -2.96 13.72 10.09
CA ASP A 10 -1.89 14.50 9.47
C ASP A 10 -0.83 13.54 8.92
N THR A 11 -0.59 13.65 7.62
CA THR A 11 0.32 12.79 6.88
C THR A 11 1.54 13.56 6.34
N SER A 12 1.64 14.85 6.64
CA SER A 12 2.70 15.75 6.14
C SER A 12 4.12 15.30 6.54
N LYS A 13 4.27 14.77 7.76
CA LYS A 13 5.54 14.21 8.27
C LYS A 13 6.06 13.05 7.42
N TYR A 14 5.18 12.32 6.74
CA TYR A 14 5.51 11.15 5.93
C TYR A 14 5.79 11.51 4.46
N SER A 15 6.26 12.74 4.24
CA SER A 15 6.71 13.22 2.92
C SER A 15 7.92 12.53 2.38
N LYS A 16 8.68 11.89 3.26
CA LYS A 16 9.85 11.12 2.92
C LYS A 16 9.63 9.70 3.43
N LEU A 17 9.38 8.80 2.51
CA LEU A 17 9.28 7.36 2.69
C LEU A 17 10.03 6.73 1.52
N CYS A 18 10.46 5.47 1.63
CA CYS A 18 11.18 4.80 0.53
C CYS A 18 12.54 5.40 0.19
N GLY A 19 13.18 6.11 1.14
CA GLY A 19 14.46 6.78 0.93
C GLY A 19 14.42 8.02 0.00
N THR A 20 13.23 8.42 -0.47
CA THR A 20 13.05 9.57 -1.35
C THR A 20 11.82 10.39 -0.94
N ALA A 21 11.67 11.61 -1.46
CA ALA A 21 10.47 12.39 -1.22
C ALA A 21 9.33 11.90 -2.12
N PHE A 22 8.13 11.77 -1.58
CA PHE A 22 6.94 11.61 -2.41
C PHE A 22 6.71 12.88 -3.23
N ASN A 23 6.35 12.71 -4.50
CA ASN A 23 5.72 13.80 -5.25
C ASN A 23 4.29 14.03 -4.73
N GLU A 24 3.64 15.10 -5.20
CA GLU A 24 2.28 15.46 -4.77
C GLU A 24 1.27 14.31 -4.90
N ASN A 25 1.35 13.52 -5.97
CA ASN A 25 0.45 12.38 -6.17
C ASN A 25 0.73 11.25 -5.18
N GLY A 26 2.00 10.90 -4.96
CA GLY A 26 2.41 9.87 -4.00
C GLY A 26 1.97 10.22 -2.57
N HIS A 27 2.09 11.50 -2.23
CA HIS A 27 1.57 12.05 -0.99
C HIS A 27 0.06 11.88 -0.81
N LYS A 28 -0.71 12.29 -1.82
CA LYS A 28 -2.18 12.16 -1.79
C LYS A 28 -2.60 10.69 -1.76
N LEU A 29 -1.87 9.83 -2.45
CA LEU A 29 -2.08 8.39 -2.47
C LEU A 29 -1.88 7.78 -1.07
N PHE A 30 -0.73 8.06 -0.43
CA PHE A 30 -0.45 7.66 0.95
C PHE A 30 -1.55 8.13 1.90
N SER A 31 -1.89 9.42 1.84
CA SER A 31 -2.92 10.01 2.70
C SER A 31 -4.27 9.33 2.49
N ARG A 32 -4.65 9.02 1.25
CA ARG A 32 -5.91 8.37 0.93
C ARG A 32 -5.99 6.95 1.49
N ILE A 33 -4.90 6.19 1.46
CA ILE A 33 -4.82 4.83 2.02
C ILE A 33 -4.93 4.90 3.55
N VAL A 34 -4.13 5.77 4.19
CA VAL A 34 -4.17 5.96 5.66
C VAL A 34 -5.57 6.36 6.15
N GLN A 35 -6.26 7.24 5.42
CA GLN A 35 -7.63 7.67 5.74
C GLN A 35 -8.70 6.60 5.45
N ALA A 36 -8.40 5.63 4.58
CA ALA A 36 -9.28 4.50 4.30
C ALA A 36 -9.13 3.38 5.33
N SER A 37 -7.98 3.31 6.01
CA SER A 37 -7.70 2.30 7.03
C SER A 37 -8.57 2.44 8.27
N ARG A 38 -9.00 1.29 8.81
CA ARG A 38 -9.69 1.21 10.12
C ARG A 38 -8.80 1.65 11.29
N HIS A 39 -7.49 1.37 11.19
CA HIS A 39 -6.48 1.72 12.19
C HIS A 39 -5.33 2.52 11.54
N PRO A 40 -5.49 3.86 11.38
CA PRO A 40 -4.50 4.70 10.70
C PRO A 40 -3.11 4.65 11.34
N THR A 41 -3.02 4.74 12.67
CA THR A 41 -1.74 4.71 13.40
C THR A 41 -0.97 3.42 13.15
N THR A 42 -1.63 2.26 13.26
CA THR A 42 -1.01 0.96 12.99
C THR A 42 -0.61 0.83 11.53
N THR A 43 -1.44 1.35 10.61
CA THR A 43 -1.12 1.34 9.17
C THR A 43 0.15 2.13 8.89
N ILE A 44 0.27 3.32 9.46
CA ILE A 44 1.47 4.17 9.33
C ILE A 44 2.69 3.46 9.89
N PHE A 45 2.60 2.89 11.10
CA PHE A 45 3.71 2.16 11.71
C PHE A 45 4.22 1.03 10.80
N SER A 46 3.31 0.24 10.21
CA SER A 46 3.70 -0.77 9.23
C SER A 46 4.35 -0.15 7.98
N MET A 47 3.87 0.99 7.50
CA MET A 47 4.46 1.68 6.34
C MET A 47 5.83 2.30 6.62
N GLU A 48 6.19 2.59 7.88
CA GLU A 48 7.52 3.07 8.27
C GLU A 48 8.55 1.93 8.31
N ASP A 49 8.12 0.70 8.58
CA ASP A 49 9.01 -0.46 8.59
C ASP A 49 9.38 -0.90 7.16
N ASN A 50 10.62 -0.63 6.75
CA ASN A 50 11.16 -0.96 5.43
C ASN A 50 11.05 -2.45 5.06
N ALA A 51 11.02 -3.35 6.05
CA ALA A 51 10.89 -4.79 5.81
C ALA A 51 9.44 -5.22 5.52
N SER A 52 8.47 -4.40 5.94
CA SER A 52 7.06 -4.77 5.89
C SER A 52 6.51 -4.84 4.46
N PRO A 53 5.52 -5.69 4.21
CA PRO A 53 4.78 -5.69 2.95
C PRO A 53 4.09 -4.35 2.65
N GLN A 54 3.61 -3.65 3.68
CA GLN A 54 2.93 -2.36 3.58
C GLN A 54 3.86 -1.26 3.05
N HIS A 55 5.10 -1.22 3.55
CA HIS A 55 6.12 -0.31 3.08
C HIS A 55 6.49 -0.60 1.62
N LYS A 56 6.79 -1.86 1.31
CA LYS A 56 7.14 -2.27 -0.06
C LYS A 56 6.02 -1.93 -1.05
N ALA A 57 4.77 -2.16 -0.68
CA ALA A 57 3.59 -1.84 -1.48
C ALA A 57 3.48 -0.34 -1.77
N ILE A 58 3.52 0.52 -0.74
CA ILE A 58 3.38 1.97 -0.94
C ILE A 58 4.54 2.54 -1.76
N CYS A 59 5.77 2.06 -1.53
CA CYS A 59 6.94 2.48 -2.26
C CYS A 59 6.89 2.08 -3.73
N TRP A 60 6.43 0.85 -4.01
CA TRP A 60 6.25 0.40 -5.38
C TRP A 60 5.20 1.24 -6.10
N MET A 61 4.05 1.52 -5.48
CA MET A 61 3.01 2.38 -6.06
C MET A 61 3.47 3.81 -6.31
N ALA A 62 4.27 4.37 -5.42
CA ALA A 62 4.72 5.75 -5.51
C ALA A 62 5.82 5.96 -6.56
N HIS A 63 6.71 4.98 -6.75
CA HIS A 63 7.95 5.18 -7.52
C HIS A 63 8.14 4.22 -8.71
N VAL A 64 7.55 3.03 -8.68
CA VAL A 64 7.80 1.97 -9.67
C VAL A 64 6.61 1.74 -10.58
N ASP A 65 5.38 1.91 -10.08
CA ASP A 65 4.16 1.67 -10.83
C ASP A 65 4.06 2.60 -12.06
N LYS A 66 4.32 2.03 -13.23
CA LYS A 66 4.29 2.74 -14.51
C LYS A 66 2.91 3.28 -14.85
N SER A 67 1.84 2.69 -14.32
CA SER A 67 0.49 3.19 -14.56
C SER A 67 0.20 4.46 -13.77
N LYS A 68 1.08 4.86 -12.83
CA LYS A 68 0.98 6.07 -12.00
C LYS A 68 -0.44 6.25 -11.45
N PRO A 69 -0.93 5.31 -10.61
CA PRO A 69 -2.30 5.34 -10.12
C PRO A 69 -2.58 6.69 -9.46
N LYS A 70 -3.70 7.29 -9.84
CA LYS A 70 -4.14 8.56 -9.27
C LYS A 70 -4.72 8.30 -7.88
N PHE A 71 -4.53 9.24 -6.96
CA PHE A 71 -5.09 9.14 -5.61
C PHE A 71 -6.63 9.05 -5.55
N ASN A 72 -7.32 9.42 -6.64
CA ASN A 72 -8.77 9.36 -6.79
C ASN A 72 -9.25 8.14 -7.59
N ASP A 73 -8.36 7.21 -7.95
CA ASP A 73 -8.74 5.96 -8.60
C ASP A 73 -9.62 5.13 -7.64
N SER A 74 -10.77 4.68 -8.14
CA SER A 74 -11.69 3.84 -7.37
C SER A 74 -11.07 2.51 -6.97
N ASN A 75 -10.07 2.05 -7.71
CA ASN A 75 -9.36 0.79 -7.48
C ASN A 75 -8.10 0.93 -6.62
N LEU A 76 -7.84 2.14 -6.08
CA LEU A 76 -6.61 2.43 -5.34
C LEU A 76 -6.40 1.47 -4.16
N ILE A 77 -7.46 1.23 -3.38
CA ILE A 77 -7.40 0.40 -2.18
C ILE A 77 -7.22 -1.08 -2.56
N GLN A 78 -7.95 -1.57 -3.56
CA GLN A 78 -7.79 -2.94 -4.06
C GLN A 78 -6.36 -3.17 -4.56
N ARG A 79 -5.80 -2.23 -5.32
CA ARG A 79 -4.42 -2.31 -5.82
C ARG A 79 -3.41 -2.33 -4.68
N TYR A 80 -3.57 -1.44 -3.70
CA TYR A 80 -2.71 -1.45 -2.51
C TYR A 80 -2.80 -2.79 -1.77
N SER A 81 -4.00 -3.31 -1.53
CA SER A 81 -4.21 -4.60 -0.88
C SER A 81 -3.56 -5.76 -1.65
N LEU A 82 -3.66 -5.78 -2.98
CA LEU A 82 -3.01 -6.79 -3.83
C LEU A 82 -1.49 -6.72 -3.75
N LEU A 83 -0.90 -5.52 -3.73
CA LEU A 83 0.54 -5.36 -3.59
C LEU A 83 1.03 -5.78 -2.20
N VAL A 84 0.29 -5.44 -1.14
CA VAL A 84 0.59 -5.91 0.22
C VAL A 84 0.59 -7.44 0.25
N PHE A 85 -0.43 -8.07 -0.34
CA PHE A 85 -0.52 -9.53 -0.44
C PHE A 85 0.65 -10.13 -1.23
N TYR A 86 0.98 -9.54 -2.39
CA TYR A 86 2.12 -9.93 -3.22
C TYR A 86 3.43 -9.90 -2.40
N PHE A 87 3.74 -8.80 -1.72
CA PHE A 87 4.97 -8.70 -0.92
C PHE A 87 4.95 -9.58 0.33
N ALA A 88 3.79 -9.82 0.94
CA ALA A 88 3.66 -10.68 2.12
C ALA A 88 3.88 -12.17 1.80
N THR A 89 3.63 -12.58 0.56
CA THR A 89 3.68 -13.98 0.12
C THR A 89 4.88 -14.28 -0.77
N ASN A 90 5.89 -13.39 -0.80
CA ASN A 90 7.05 -13.49 -1.69
C ASN A 90 6.63 -13.65 -3.16
N GLY A 91 5.83 -12.70 -3.64
CA GLY A 91 5.27 -12.67 -4.99
C GLY A 91 6.28 -12.84 -6.13
N ASP A 92 7.52 -12.41 -5.90
CA ASP A 92 8.65 -12.62 -6.80
C ASP A 92 8.93 -14.12 -7.07
N LYS A 93 8.50 -15.00 -6.16
CA LYS A 93 8.67 -16.45 -6.24
C LYS A 93 7.42 -17.19 -6.69
N TRP A 94 6.29 -16.53 -6.97
CA TRP A 94 5.06 -17.22 -7.39
C TRP A 94 5.25 -18.06 -8.66
N PHE A 95 6.09 -17.61 -9.59
CA PHE A 95 6.39 -18.36 -10.82
C PHE A 95 7.42 -19.48 -10.63
N ASN A 96 7.99 -19.62 -9.44
CA ASN A 96 8.88 -20.72 -9.12
C ASN A 96 8.03 -21.97 -8.89
N LYS A 97 8.10 -22.94 -9.80
CA LYS A 97 7.37 -24.22 -9.73
C LYS A 97 7.57 -25.00 -8.42
N LYS A 98 8.60 -24.69 -7.63
CA LYS A 98 8.83 -25.28 -6.30
C LYS A 98 7.89 -24.74 -5.22
N GLN A 99 7.35 -23.54 -5.40
CA GLN A 99 6.36 -22.93 -4.52
C GLN A 99 4.99 -23.39 -5.02
N ARG A 100 4.43 -24.44 -4.41
CA ARG A 100 3.13 -25.07 -4.74
C ARG A 100 1.93 -24.17 -4.41
N TRP A 101 1.97 -22.91 -4.81
CA TRP A 101 0.91 -21.93 -4.52
C TRP A 101 -0.41 -22.25 -5.24
N THR A 102 -0.34 -22.99 -6.36
CA THR A 102 -1.46 -23.63 -7.04
C THR A 102 -1.10 -25.10 -7.31
N SER A 103 -1.02 -25.94 -6.27
CA SER A 103 -0.87 -27.38 -6.51
C SER A 103 -2.12 -27.89 -7.21
N ALA A 104 -1.96 -28.57 -8.35
CA ALA A 104 -3.00 -29.29 -9.08
C ALA A 104 -3.60 -30.50 -8.30
N GLU A 105 -3.39 -30.57 -6.98
CA GLU A 105 -3.81 -31.70 -6.13
C GLU A 105 -5.29 -31.58 -5.71
N HIS A 106 -6.00 -30.52 -6.14
CA HIS A 106 -7.42 -30.28 -5.87
C HIS A 106 -8.23 -29.84 -7.11
N GLU A 107 -7.75 -30.14 -8.32
CA GLU A 107 -8.61 -30.18 -9.53
C GLU A 107 -9.03 -31.62 -9.83
#